data_AF-A0A6S7BUV6-F1
#
_entry.id   AF-A0A6S7BUV6-F1
#
_cell.length_a   1.000
_cell.length_b   1.000
_cell.length_c   1.000
_cell.angle_alpha   90.00
_cell.angle_beta   90.00
_cell.angle_gamma   90.00
#
_symmetry.space_group_name_H-M   'P 1'
#
loop_
_entity.id
_entity.type
_entity.pdbx_description
1 polymer ?
#
loop_
_entity_poly.entity_id
_entity_poly.type
_entity_poly.pdbx_seq_one_letter_code
_entity_poly.pdbx_strand_id
1 'polypeptide(L)'
;MNSDGQWAAVWRELDMNIGEVAKASGVSAKMIRHYEEAGLIQAATRTESNYRVYTHKDVEVLRFVGRARHLGFSMKQISVLLSLWEDRSRPSSEVKRLVKGHIAELDQRIGELTEMRDTLAHLAEHCRGDLRPECPILEALAGQRH
;
A
#
# COMPACT_ATOMS: atom_id res chain seq x y z
N MET A 1 12.03 -31.72 41.58
CA MET A 1 11.38 -30.39 41.69
C MET A 1 11.52 -29.75 40.34
N ASN A 2 10.39 -29.69 39.62
CA ASN A 2 10.31 -29.50 38.18
C ASN A 2 10.65 -28.05 37.78
N SER A 3 11.62 -27.90 36.89
CA SER A 3 11.94 -26.60 36.26
C SER A 3 12.07 -26.67 34.74
N ASP A 4 11.80 -27.82 34.09
CA ASP A 4 12.23 -28.04 32.70
C ASP A 4 11.13 -28.17 31.63
N GLY A 5 9.91 -27.72 31.91
CA GLY A 5 8.76 -27.96 31.02
C GLY A 5 7.88 -26.76 30.69
N GLN A 6 8.11 -25.59 31.27
CA GLN A 6 7.17 -24.46 31.14
C GLN A 6 7.56 -23.40 30.10
N TRP A 7 8.82 -23.33 29.67
CA TRP A 7 9.21 -22.31 28.68
C TRP A 7 8.75 -22.70 27.27
N ALA A 8 8.89 -23.98 26.88
CA ALA A 8 8.56 -24.45 25.53
C ALA A 8 7.07 -24.33 25.14
N ALA A 9 6.17 -24.16 26.11
CA ALA A 9 4.75 -23.94 25.86
C ALA A 9 4.42 -22.45 25.60
N VAL A 10 5.15 -21.52 26.22
CA VAL A 10 4.97 -20.07 26.03
C VAL A 10 5.54 -19.61 24.68
N TRP A 11 6.58 -20.28 24.18
CA TRP A 11 7.16 -19.99 22.85
C TRP A 11 6.32 -20.51 21.68
N ARG A 12 5.37 -21.43 21.91
CA ARG A 12 4.59 -22.08 20.84
C ARG A 12 3.34 -21.30 20.44
N GLU A 13 2.97 -20.26 21.20
CA GLU A 13 1.74 -19.47 21.02
C GLU A 13 1.90 -18.22 20.13
N LEU A 14 3.12 -17.90 19.65
CA LEU A 14 3.38 -16.62 18.96
C LEU A 14 3.86 -16.76 17.50
N ASP A 15 3.82 -17.98 16.98
CA ASP A 15 4.40 -18.34 15.69
C ASP A 15 3.30 -18.61 14.66
N MET A 16 2.97 -17.59 13.86
CA MET A 16 1.96 -17.67 12.81
C MET A 16 2.60 -18.12 11.50
N ASN A 17 1.93 -19.00 10.75
CA ASN A 17 2.27 -19.27 9.36
C ASN A 17 1.78 -18.13 8.44
N ILE A 18 2.19 -18.16 7.17
CA ILE A 18 1.83 -17.10 6.22
C ILE A 18 0.31 -16.97 5.97
N GLY A 19 -0.44 -18.06 6.09
CA GLY A 19 -1.90 -18.03 5.95
C GLY A 19 -2.57 -17.38 7.16
N GLU A 20 -2.08 -17.68 8.35
CA GLU A 20 -2.55 -17.11 9.61
C GLU A 20 -2.24 -15.60 9.68
N VAL A 21 -0.99 -15.20 9.39
CA VAL A 21 -0.61 -13.79 9.39
C VAL A 21 -1.36 -13.00 8.30
N ALA A 22 -1.65 -13.63 7.15
CA ALA A 22 -2.45 -13.01 6.10
C ALA A 22 -3.87 -12.71 6.59
N LYS A 23 -4.52 -13.69 7.23
CA LYS A 23 -5.85 -13.52 7.81
C LYS A 23 -5.84 -12.47 8.92
N ALA A 24 -4.84 -12.47 9.79
CA ALA A 24 -4.75 -11.55 10.92
C ALA A 24 -4.41 -10.11 10.51
N SER A 25 -3.59 -9.93 9.48
CA SER A 25 -3.18 -8.60 8.99
C SER A 25 -4.15 -8.00 7.96
N GLY A 26 -4.97 -8.83 7.31
CA GLY A 26 -5.79 -8.42 6.17
C GLY A 26 -4.99 -8.23 4.87
N VAL A 27 -3.70 -8.61 4.88
CA VAL A 27 -2.82 -8.56 3.71
C VAL A 27 -2.73 -9.95 3.10
N SER A 28 -2.86 -10.07 1.78
CA SER A 28 -2.77 -11.39 1.13
C SER A 28 -1.37 -12.00 1.27
N ALA A 29 -1.28 -13.33 1.32
CA ALA A 29 0.01 -14.04 1.40
C ALA A 29 0.96 -13.67 0.25
N LYS A 30 0.43 -13.38 -0.95
CA LYS A 30 1.21 -12.88 -2.09
C LYS A 30 1.84 -11.52 -1.77
N MET A 31 1.07 -10.59 -1.20
CA MET A 31 1.56 -9.26 -0.86
C MET A 31 2.55 -9.30 0.32
N ILE A 32 2.35 -10.21 1.28
CA ILE A 32 3.32 -10.43 2.36
C ILE A 32 4.68 -10.82 1.77
N ARG A 33 4.75 -11.81 0.88
CA ARG A 33 6.01 -12.19 0.20
C ARG A 33 6.63 -11.02 -0.56
N HIS A 34 5.81 -10.25 -1.26
CA HIS A 34 6.28 -9.07 -1.96
C HIS A 34 6.87 -8.02 -1.01
N TYR A 35 6.29 -7.84 0.19
CA TYR A 35 6.83 -6.94 1.20
C TYR A 35 8.12 -7.47 1.86
N GLU A 36 8.25 -8.79 2.03
CA GLU A 36 9.53 -9.42 2.42
C GLU A 36 10.63 -9.13 1.38
N GLU A 37 10.33 -9.36 0.10
CA GLU A 37 11.26 -9.11 -1.01
C GLU A 37 11.66 -7.64 -1.13
N ALA A 38 10.72 -6.73 -0.84
CA ALA A 38 10.96 -5.29 -0.80
C ALA A 38 11.66 -4.81 0.50
N GLY A 39 11.92 -5.70 1.46
CA GLY A 39 12.57 -5.38 2.73
C GLY A 39 11.74 -4.53 3.69
N LEU A 40 10.41 -4.47 3.51
CA LEU A 40 9.51 -3.71 4.39
C LEU A 40 9.15 -4.47 5.67
N ILE A 41 9.25 -5.80 5.64
CA ILE A 41 9.10 -6.65 6.81
C ILE A 41 10.36 -7.50 6.92
N GLN A 42 10.77 -7.80 8.16
CA GLN A 42 11.88 -8.73 8.36
C GLN A 42 11.49 -10.08 7.76
N ALA A 43 12.43 -10.70 7.06
CA ALA A 43 12.21 -12.05 6.56
C ALA A 43 11.92 -12.97 7.74
N ALA A 44 10.81 -13.69 7.67
CA ALA A 44 10.39 -14.63 8.70
C ALA A 44 11.55 -15.55 9.12
N THR A 45 11.78 -15.69 10.43
CA THR A 45 12.77 -16.64 10.95
C THR A 45 12.39 -18.03 10.45
N ARG A 46 13.33 -18.69 9.79
CA ARG A 46 13.13 -20.08 9.33
C ARG A 46 13.30 -20.98 10.54
N THR A 47 12.29 -21.78 10.84
CA THR A 47 12.42 -22.87 11.82
C THR A 47 13.47 -23.88 11.36
N GLU A 48 13.91 -24.76 12.25
CA GLU A 48 14.75 -25.93 11.90
C GLU A 48 14.11 -26.81 10.81
N SER A 49 12.78 -26.74 10.67
CA SER A 49 11.96 -27.40 9.65
C SER A 49 11.73 -26.55 8.38
N ASN A 50 12.46 -25.43 8.21
CA ASN A 50 12.44 -24.52 7.06
C ASN A 50 11.09 -23.81 6.78
N TYR A 51 10.20 -23.73 7.78
CA TYR A 51 8.95 -22.98 7.66
C TYR A 51 9.16 -21.51 8.04
N ARG A 52 8.44 -20.61 7.36
CA ARG A 52 8.39 -19.18 7.70
C ARG A 52 7.45 -18.97 8.87
N VAL A 53 7.94 -18.31 9.90
CA VAL A 53 7.19 -17.96 11.10
C VAL A 53 7.11 -16.45 11.26
N TYR A 54 5.91 -15.97 11.56
CA TYR A 54 5.59 -14.57 11.78
C TYR A 54 5.12 -14.35 13.21
N THR A 55 5.53 -13.24 13.78
CA THR A 55 5.16 -12.81 15.13
C THR A 55 3.93 -11.91 15.12
N HIS A 56 3.36 -11.64 16.30
CA HIS A 56 2.33 -10.60 16.44
C HIS A 56 2.83 -9.20 16.03
N LYS A 57 4.12 -8.89 16.23
CA LYS A 57 4.71 -7.62 15.75
C LYS A 57 4.62 -7.52 14.24
N ASP A 58 4.85 -8.62 13.51
CA ASP A 58 4.74 -8.66 12.05
C ASP A 58 3.32 -8.39 11.59
N VAL A 59 2.31 -8.86 12.33
CA VAL A 59 0.89 -8.52 12.05
C VAL A 59 0.66 -7.02 12.14
N GLU A 60 1.18 -6.34 13.16
CA GLU A 60 1.03 -4.89 13.31
C GLU A 60 1.72 -4.10 12.19
N VAL A 61 2.94 -4.51 11.83
CA VAL A 61 3.67 -3.93 10.70
C VAL A 61 2.92 -4.14 9.40
N LEU A 62 2.43 -5.36 9.13
CA LEU A 62 1.67 -5.66 7.92
C LEU A 62 0.36 -4.85 7.84
N ARG A 63 -0.36 -4.67 8.95
CA ARG A 63 -1.53 -3.79 9.00
C ARG A 63 -1.17 -2.32 8.75
N PHE A 64 -0.01 -1.88 9.22
CA PHE A 64 0.49 -0.53 8.95
C PHE A 64 0.80 -0.36 7.45
N VAL A 65 1.58 -1.26 6.86
CA VAL A 65 1.93 -1.26 5.44
C VAL A 65 0.68 -1.34 4.57
N GLY A 66 -0.27 -2.22 4.90
CA GLY A 66 -1.53 -2.37 4.18
C GLY A 66 -2.35 -1.07 4.16
N ARG A 67 -2.49 -0.40 5.32
CA ARG A 67 -3.20 0.90 5.41
C ARG A 67 -2.48 2.01 4.64
N ALA A 68 -1.16 2.08 4.75
CA ALA A 68 -0.39 3.09 4.02
C ALA A 68 -0.47 2.89 2.50
N ARG A 69 -0.44 1.64 2.02
CA ARG A 69 -0.68 1.33 0.60
C ARG A 69 -2.08 1.71 0.15
N HIS A 70 -3.10 1.48 0.98
CA HIS A 70 -4.48 1.88 0.66
C HIS A 70 -4.62 3.41 0.53
N LEU A 71 -3.84 4.18 1.29
CA LEU A 71 -3.77 5.64 1.18
C LEU A 71 -2.87 6.13 0.02
N GLY A 72 -2.40 5.23 -0.83
CA GLY A 72 -1.64 5.57 -2.03
C GLY A 72 -0.16 5.87 -1.78
N PHE A 73 0.36 5.71 -0.56
CA PHE A 73 1.79 5.90 -0.31
C PHE A 73 2.62 4.90 -1.14
N SER A 74 3.69 5.41 -1.75
CA SER A 74 4.68 4.59 -2.44
C SER A 74 5.45 3.70 -1.44
N MET A 75 6.05 2.62 -1.94
CA MET A 75 6.88 1.72 -1.12
C MET A 75 8.00 2.47 -0.38
N LYS A 76 8.61 3.46 -1.04
CA LYS A 76 9.64 4.32 -0.45
C LYS A 76 9.10 5.16 0.71
N GLN A 77 7.95 5.81 0.54
CA GLN A 77 7.30 6.57 1.61
C GLN A 77 6.89 5.66 2.78
N ILE A 78 6.42 4.45 2.49
CA ILE A 78 6.03 3.48 3.52
C ILE A 78 7.23 3.04 4.35
N SER A 79 8.38 2.77 3.71
CA SER A 79 9.62 2.44 4.43
C SER A 79 10.01 3.56 5.40
N VAL A 80 9.99 4.82 4.96
CA VAL A 80 10.27 5.98 5.83
C VAL A 80 9.25 6.10 6.95
N LEU A 81 7.95 5.96 6.64
CA LEU A 81 6.89 5.99 7.63
C LEU A 81 7.03 4.87 8.67
N LEU A 82 7.51 3.70 8.27
CA LEU A 82 7.76 2.55 9.15
C LEU A 82 8.96 2.80 10.05
N SER A 83 10.10 3.28 9.51
CA SER A 83 11.27 3.64 10.31
C SER A 83 10.94 4.71 11.34
N LEU A 84 10.16 5.71 10.92
CA LEU A 84 9.61 6.68 11.85
C LEU A 84 8.74 5.93 12.87
N TRP A 85 7.80 5.07 12.46
CA TRP A 85 6.87 4.39 13.38
C TRP A 85 7.55 3.62 14.51
N GLU A 86 8.67 2.97 14.21
CA GLU A 86 9.49 2.26 15.20
C GLU A 86 10.27 3.19 16.13
N ASP A 87 10.68 4.37 15.66
CA ASP A 87 11.31 5.39 16.50
C ASP A 87 10.27 6.13 17.36
N ARG A 88 10.23 5.78 18.64
CA ARG A 88 9.37 6.41 19.64
C ARG A 88 9.86 7.78 20.12
N SER A 89 11.10 8.14 19.81
CA SER A 89 11.72 9.42 20.20
C SER A 89 11.62 10.51 19.12
N ARG A 90 11.24 10.13 17.89
CA ARG A 90 11.11 11.08 16.77
C ARG A 90 10.11 12.21 17.07
N PRO A 91 10.32 13.40 16.49
CA PRO A 91 9.31 14.45 16.52
C PRO A 91 8.17 14.15 15.53
N SER A 92 6.92 14.43 15.94
CA SER A 92 5.73 14.24 15.09
C SER A 92 5.70 15.15 13.84
N SER A 93 6.55 16.18 13.82
CA SER A 93 6.72 17.12 12.70
C SER A 93 7.24 16.42 11.43
N GLU A 94 8.07 15.39 11.57
CA GLU A 94 8.59 14.64 10.42
C GLU A 94 7.51 13.81 9.74
N VAL A 95 6.69 13.11 10.53
CA VAL A 95 5.53 12.37 10.01
C VAL A 95 4.56 13.33 9.32
N LYS A 96 4.27 14.48 9.95
CA LYS A 96 3.39 15.50 9.38
C LYS A 96 3.92 16.06 8.05
N ARG A 97 5.24 16.27 7.93
CA ARG A 97 5.87 16.74 6.68
C ARG A 97 5.69 15.73 5.55
N LEU A 98 5.92 14.44 5.81
CA LEU A 98 5.75 13.38 4.82
C LEU A 98 4.29 13.30 4.34
N VAL A 99 3.33 13.30 5.28
CA VAL A 99 1.90 13.27 4.95
C VAL A 99 1.49 14.50 4.14
N LYS A 100 1.94 15.71 4.51
CA LYS A 100 1.65 16.93 3.74
C LYS A 100 2.23 16.90 2.33
N GLY A 101 3.43 16.34 2.15
CA GLY A 101 4.01 16.15 0.82
C GLY A 101 3.14 15.23 -0.04
N HIS A 102 2.71 14.10 0.50
CA HIS A 102 1.82 13.17 -0.20
C HIS A 102 0.45 13.76 -0.54
N ILE A 103 -0.12 14.59 0.36
CA ILE A 103 -1.35 15.35 0.07
C ILE A 103 -1.14 16.26 -1.13
N ALA A 104 -0.03 17.01 -1.19
CA ALA A 104 0.25 17.88 -2.32
C ALA A 104 0.41 17.12 -3.64
N GLU A 105 1.06 15.95 -3.62
CA GLU A 105 1.17 15.05 -4.78
C GLU A 105 -0.21 14.57 -5.26
N LEU A 106 -1.09 14.18 -4.32
CA LEU A 106 -2.47 13.78 -4.62
C LEU A 106 -3.29 14.93 -5.19
N ASP A 107 -3.21 16.12 -4.60
CA ASP A 107 -3.93 17.31 -5.05
C ASP A 107 -3.52 17.70 -6.48
N GLN A 108 -2.22 17.64 -6.79
CA GLN A 108 -1.74 17.85 -8.16
C GLN A 108 -2.36 16.83 -9.12
N ARG A 109 -2.34 15.54 -8.75
CA ARG A 109 -2.90 14.48 -9.60
C ARG A 109 -4.41 14.62 -9.78
N ILE A 110 -5.13 15.05 -8.74
CA ILE A 110 -6.56 15.36 -8.82
C ILE A 110 -6.80 16.49 -9.80
N GLY A 111 -5.99 17.54 -9.79
CA GLY A 111 -6.04 18.63 -10.76
C GLY A 111 -5.91 18.12 -12.21
N GLU A 112 -4.83 17.39 -12.50
CA GLU A 112 -4.59 16.80 -13.84
C GLU A 112 -5.75 15.90 -14.30
N LEU A 113 -6.26 15.04 -13.42
CA LEU A 113 -7.37 14.13 -13.74
C LEU A 113 -8.69 14.89 -13.94
N THR A 114 -8.89 15.98 -13.20
CA THR A 114 -10.06 16.85 -13.34
C THR A 114 -10.04 17.54 -14.70
N GLU A 115 -8.91 18.11 -15.11
CA GLU A 115 -8.75 18.75 -16.42
C GLU A 115 -8.98 17.77 -17.58
N MET A 116 -8.43 16.55 -17.49
CA MET A 116 -8.66 15.49 -18.48
C MET A 116 -10.13 15.10 -18.55
N ARG A 117 -10.78 14.90 -17.40
CA ARG A 117 -12.22 14.57 -17.32
C ARG A 117 -13.05 15.68 -17.94
N ASP A 118 -12.77 16.94 -17.62
CA ASP A 118 -13.56 18.08 -18.10
C ASP A 118 -13.41 18.27 -19.61
N THR A 119 -12.22 18.01 -20.15
CA THR A 119 -11.98 17.95 -21.60
C THR A 119 -12.84 16.86 -22.25
N LEU A 120 -12.82 15.64 -21.71
CA LEU A 120 -13.62 14.53 -22.23
C LEU A 120 -15.12 14.79 -22.12
N ALA A 121 -15.57 15.37 -21.01
CA ALA A 121 -16.97 15.74 -20.79
C ALA A 121 -17.43 16.79 -21.81
N HIS A 122 -16.60 17.81 -22.09
CA HIS A 122 -16.88 18.80 -23.11
C HIS A 122 -17.01 18.16 -24.50
N LEU A 123 -16.07 17.30 -24.89
CA LEU A 123 -16.13 16.58 -26.17
C LEU A 123 -17.36 15.69 -26.29
N ALA A 124 -17.73 15.00 -25.21
CA ALA A 124 -18.92 14.15 -25.17
C ALA A 124 -20.22 14.95 -25.35
N GLU A 125 -20.34 16.12 -24.71
CA GLU A 125 -21.52 17.00 -24.84
C GLU A 125 -21.71 17.50 -26.28
N HIS A 126 -20.61 17.74 -26.99
CA HIS A 126 -20.65 18.23 -28.38
C HIS A 126 -20.76 17.10 -29.41
N CYS A 127 -20.72 15.84 -28.96
CA CYS A 127 -20.97 14.68 -29.81
C CYS A 127 -22.45 14.33 -29.81
N ARG A 128 -23.04 14.21 -31.00
CA ARG A 128 -24.47 13.85 -31.12
C ARG A 128 -24.79 12.40 -30.75
N GLY A 129 -23.78 11.51 -30.76
CA GLY A 129 -23.94 10.13 -30.33
C GLY A 129 -24.94 9.31 -31.16
N ASP A 130 -25.09 9.62 -32.46
CA ASP A 130 -26.02 8.94 -33.36
C ASP A 130 -25.30 8.08 -34.40
N LEU A 131 -26.05 7.57 -35.41
CA LEU A 131 -25.52 6.66 -36.42
C LEU A 131 -24.62 7.33 -37.48
N ARG A 132 -24.35 8.63 -37.35
CA ARG A 132 -23.55 9.36 -38.32
C ARG A 132 -22.04 9.18 -38.10
N PRO A 133 -21.23 9.27 -39.16
CA PRO A 133 -19.79 9.13 -39.07
C PRO A 133 -19.09 10.39 -38.53
N GLU A 134 -19.74 11.57 -38.54
CA GLU A 134 -19.13 12.80 -38.06
C GLU A 134 -19.06 12.82 -36.53
N CYS A 135 -17.82 12.86 -36.00
CA CYS A 135 -17.57 12.74 -34.56
C CYS A 135 -16.56 13.79 -34.10
N PRO A 136 -17.02 14.88 -33.47
CA PRO A 136 -16.15 15.94 -32.96
C PRO A 136 -15.09 15.45 -31.97
N ILE A 137 -15.36 14.34 -31.27
CA ILE A 137 -14.39 13.71 -30.35
C ILE A 137 -13.17 13.19 -31.13
N LEU A 138 -13.41 12.44 -32.22
CA LEU A 138 -12.32 11.88 -33.02
C LEU A 138 -11.55 12.97 -33.76
N GLU A 139 -12.24 13.99 -34.25
CA GLU A 139 -11.62 15.17 -34.87
C GLU A 139 -10.71 15.93 -33.90
N ALA A 140 -11.18 16.18 -32.68
CA ALA A 140 -10.40 16.84 -31.63
C ALA A 140 -9.18 16.00 -31.20
N LEU A 141 -9.34 14.68 -31.04
CA LEU A 141 -8.24 13.77 -30.68
C LEU A 141 -7.23 13.57 -31.82
N ALA A 142 -7.66 13.66 -33.08
CA ALA A 142 -6.78 13.62 -34.24
C ALA A 142 -5.91 14.89 -34.39
N GLY A 143 -6.11 15.91 -33.54
CA GLY A 143 -5.32 17.13 -33.53
C GLY A 143 -5.63 18.07 -34.70
N GLN A 144 -6.78 17.92 -35.36
CA GLN A 144 -7.18 18.84 -36.41
C GLN A 144 -7.65 20.16 -35.78
N ARG A 145 -6.74 21.13 -35.75
CA ARG A 145 -7.06 22.54 -35.50
C ARG A 145 -7.76 23.07 -36.75
N HIS A 146 -9.01 23.55 -36.60
CA HIS A 146 -9.60 24.50 -37.52
C HIS A 146 -8.96 25.89 -37.33
#